data_AF-A0A820NFQ4-F1
#
_entry.id   AF-A0A820NFQ4-F1
#
_cell.length_a   1.000
_cell.length_b   1.000
_cell.length_c   1.000
_cell.angle_alpha   90.00
_cell.angle_beta   90.00
_cell.angle_gamma   90.00
#
_symmetry.space_group_name_H-M   'P 1'
#
loop_
_entity.id
_entity.type
_entity.pdbx_description
1 polymer ?
#
loop_
_entity_poly.entity_id
_entity_poly.type
_entity_poly.pdbx_seq_one_letter_code
_entity_poly.pdbx_strand_id
1 'polypeptide(L)'
;HGILTNSHFNHNNQQQQCLLALQQWLLHRTPEQLTEDIIVGVACSQDELGTSDYAQILLTTNNSTNEYLIPPLPNLLFMRDGFSIIDNHVFIWRMSKPARQNEPLLLHIIFQYHPHLSNCGLEIIEWQKNIDENDNEIPTIEGGDVAYLGDGILLIGCSERTNQTGIEALTRTGFFHQVIVIMIPPERC
;
A
#
# COMPACT_ATOMS: atom_id res chain seq x y z
N HIS A 1 -45.07 16.09 11.09
CA HIS A 1 -44.48 16.50 12.38
C HIS A 1 -44.12 15.25 13.16
N GLY A 2 -42.85 15.09 13.50
CA GLY A 2 -42.31 13.92 14.19
C GLY A 2 -40.80 13.91 14.03
N ILE A 3 -40.14 14.84 14.72
CA ILE A 3 -38.69 14.90 14.81
C ILE A 3 -38.25 13.72 15.67
N LEU A 4 -37.70 12.67 15.05
CA LEU A 4 -36.97 11.63 15.77
C LEU A 4 -35.53 12.11 15.96
N THR A 5 -35.29 12.76 17.09
CA THR A 5 -33.97 12.94 17.66
C THR A 5 -33.44 11.56 18.10
N ASN A 6 -32.68 10.89 17.23
CA ASN A 6 -31.89 9.72 17.61
C ASN A 6 -30.40 10.11 17.69
N SER A 7 -30.07 10.80 18.76
CA SER A 7 -28.71 10.94 19.28
C SER A 7 -28.29 9.61 19.90
N HIS A 8 -27.76 8.70 19.09
CA HIS A 8 -26.76 7.65 19.39
C HIS A 8 -26.64 6.70 18.18
N PHE A 9 -26.14 7.23 17.06
CA PHE A 9 -25.65 6.38 15.98
C PHE A 9 -24.30 5.79 16.43
N ASN A 10 -24.28 4.47 16.59
CA ASN A 10 -23.10 3.71 17.00
C ASN A 10 -21.97 3.91 15.97
N HIS A 11 -20.77 4.33 16.38
CA HIS A 11 -19.65 4.63 15.47
C HIS A 11 -19.34 3.47 14.50
N ASN A 12 -19.44 2.23 14.98
CA ASN A 12 -19.23 1.02 14.17
C ASN A 12 -20.24 0.91 13.01
N ASN A 13 -21.49 1.31 13.20
CA ASN A 13 -22.50 1.27 12.14
C ASN A 13 -22.23 2.33 11.07
N GLN A 14 -21.74 3.51 11.45
CA GLN A 14 -21.40 4.57 10.50
C GLN A 14 -20.17 4.20 9.66
N GLN A 15 -19.13 3.63 10.28
CA GLN A 15 -17.95 3.16 9.54
C GLN A 15 -18.31 2.04 8.57
N GLN A 16 -19.14 1.08 8.98
CA GLN A 16 -19.59 0.00 8.11
C GLN A 16 -20.44 0.51 6.94
N GLN A 17 -21.33 1.49 7.18
CA GLN A 17 -22.10 2.13 6.12
C GLN A 17 -21.22 2.90 5.14
N CYS A 18 -20.21 3.63 5.62
CA CYS A 18 -19.25 4.33 4.80
C CYS A 18 -18.45 3.36 3.92
N LEU A 19 -17.96 2.25 4.49
CA LEU A 19 -17.23 1.23 3.73
C LEU A 19 -18.09 0.60 2.63
N LEU A 20 -19.34 0.25 2.94
CA LEU A 20 -20.28 -0.30 1.95
C LEU A 20 -20.58 0.73 0.85
N ALA A 21 -20.79 1.99 1.20
CA ALA A 21 -21.01 3.05 0.24
C ALA A 21 -19.78 3.25 -0.67
N LEU A 22 -18.57 3.22 -0.12
CA LEU A 22 -17.33 3.30 -0.89
C LEU A 22 -17.21 2.12 -1.86
N GLN A 23 -17.42 0.91 -1.38
CA GLN A 23 -17.38 -0.30 -2.22
C GLN A 23 -18.40 -0.22 -3.36
N GLN A 24 -19.65 0.16 -3.07
CA GLN A 24 -20.66 0.31 -4.11
C GLN A 24 -20.29 1.41 -5.09
N TRP A 25 -19.84 2.57 -4.60
CA TRP A 25 -19.41 3.68 -5.46
C TRP A 25 -18.28 3.26 -6.41
N LEU A 26 -17.28 2.53 -5.92
CA LEU A 26 -16.18 1.99 -6.74
C LEU A 26 -16.66 0.95 -7.76
N LEU A 27 -17.58 0.06 -7.39
CA LEU A 27 -18.11 -0.96 -8.29
C LEU A 27 -18.96 -0.40 -9.44
N HIS A 28 -19.46 0.83 -9.30
CA HIS A 28 -20.20 1.52 -10.36
C HIS A 28 -19.27 2.30 -11.32
N ARG A 29 -17.96 2.34 -11.06
CA ARG A 29 -16.99 2.93 -11.98
C ARG A 29 -16.72 1.98 -13.16
N THR A 30 -16.43 2.56 -14.32
CA THR A 30 -15.78 1.81 -15.41
C THR A 30 -14.34 1.46 -15.02
N PRO A 31 -13.71 0.44 -15.65
CA PRO A 31 -12.30 0.11 -15.38
C PRO A 31 -11.35 1.30 -15.54
N GLU A 32 -11.59 2.15 -16.54
CA GLU A 32 -10.77 3.34 -16.81
C GLU A 32 -10.90 4.37 -15.68
N GLN A 33 -12.14 4.68 -15.27
CA GLN A 33 -12.40 5.59 -14.15
C GLN A 33 -11.84 5.06 -12.84
N LEU A 34 -12.01 3.77 -12.57
CA LEU A 34 -11.48 3.15 -11.36
C LEU A 34 -9.94 3.24 -11.33
N THR A 35 -9.29 3.05 -12.47
CA THR A 35 -7.84 3.18 -12.60
C THR A 35 -7.40 4.63 -12.32
N GLU A 36 -8.09 5.60 -12.91
CA GLU A 36 -7.81 7.03 -12.70
C GLU A 36 -8.04 7.42 -11.23
N ASP A 37 -9.18 7.06 -10.65
CA ASP A 37 -9.54 7.32 -9.25
C ASP A 37 -8.48 6.74 -8.28
N ILE A 38 -7.98 5.52 -8.53
CA ILE A 38 -6.97 4.87 -7.67
C ILE A 38 -5.60 5.55 -7.80
N ILE A 39 -5.21 6.01 -8.99
CA ILE A 39 -3.89 6.60 -9.23
C ILE A 39 -3.85 8.09 -8.86
N VAL A 40 -4.81 8.86 -9.35
CA VAL A 40 -4.93 10.32 -9.17
C VAL A 40 -5.52 10.66 -7.80
N GLY A 41 -6.24 9.72 -7.18
CA GLY A 41 -6.98 9.96 -5.95
C GLY A 41 -8.32 10.64 -6.20
N VAL A 42 -9.15 10.64 -5.17
CA VAL A 42 -10.52 11.17 -5.20
C VAL A 42 -10.68 12.11 -4.02
N ALA A 43 -10.87 13.40 -4.30
CA ALA A 43 -11.14 14.37 -3.24
C ALA A 43 -12.53 14.14 -2.64
N CYS A 44 -12.71 14.46 -1.35
CA CYS A 44 -13.99 14.33 -0.69
C CYS A 44 -14.90 15.53 -1.02
N SER A 45 -15.35 15.62 -2.28
CA SER A 45 -16.18 16.70 -2.79
C SER A 45 -17.35 16.18 -3.64
N GLN A 46 -18.41 16.99 -3.75
CA GLN A 46 -19.55 16.64 -4.60
C GLN A 46 -19.16 16.63 -6.08
N ASP A 47 -18.17 17.43 -6.49
CA ASP A 47 -17.70 17.49 -7.88
C ASP A 47 -17.01 16.17 -8.28
N GLU A 48 -16.20 15.59 -7.39
CA GLU A 48 -15.51 14.31 -7.63
C GLU A 48 -16.45 13.10 -7.46
N LEU A 49 -17.25 13.09 -6.39
CA LEU A 49 -18.08 11.94 -6.01
C LEU A 49 -19.42 11.87 -6.77
N GLY A 50 -19.89 13.01 -7.28
CA GLY A 50 -21.18 13.16 -7.93
C GLY A 50 -22.36 13.18 -6.95
N THR A 51 -23.54 12.82 -7.45
CA THR A 51 -24.82 12.98 -6.72
C THR A 51 -25.55 11.68 -6.43
N SER A 52 -24.87 10.53 -6.52
CA SER A 52 -25.48 9.23 -6.19
C SER A 52 -25.78 9.12 -4.69
N ASP A 53 -26.70 8.23 -4.31
CA ASP A 53 -27.00 7.96 -2.89
C ASP A 53 -25.73 7.54 -2.12
N TYR A 54 -24.85 6.77 -2.75
CA TYR A 54 -23.56 6.39 -2.17
C TYR A 54 -22.64 7.59 -1.97
N ALA A 55 -22.55 8.50 -2.94
CA ALA A 55 -21.75 9.73 -2.83
C ALA A 55 -22.25 10.61 -1.67
N GLN A 56 -23.57 10.73 -1.50
CA GLN A 56 -24.15 11.47 -0.38
C GLN A 56 -23.83 10.85 0.98
N ILE A 57 -23.87 9.51 1.08
CA ILE A 57 -23.43 8.81 2.29
C ILE A 57 -21.95 9.09 2.56
N LEU A 58 -21.09 9.01 1.54
CA LEU A 58 -19.65 9.28 1.70
C LEU A 58 -19.37 10.71 2.17
N LEU A 59 -20.00 11.71 1.54
CA LEU A 59 -19.85 13.11 1.91
C LEU A 59 -20.34 13.42 3.34
N THR A 60 -21.42 12.78 3.77
CA THR A 60 -22.04 13.05 5.09
C THR A 60 -21.41 12.24 6.23
N THR A 61 -20.85 11.07 5.93
CA THR A 61 -20.16 10.22 6.93
C THR A 61 -18.70 10.59 7.09
N ASN A 62 -18.05 11.09 6.03
CA ASN A 62 -16.68 11.56 6.06
C ASN A 62 -16.60 12.99 6.60
N ASN A 63 -17.02 13.19 7.86
CA ASN A 63 -16.90 14.48 8.59
C ASN A 63 -15.46 14.78 9.04
N SER A 64 -14.47 14.09 8.48
CA SER A 64 -13.07 14.24 8.87
C SER A 64 -12.40 15.35 8.08
N THR A 65 -11.35 15.94 8.65
CA THR A 65 -10.47 16.93 8.00
C THR A 65 -9.70 16.37 6.80
N ASN A 66 -10.02 15.16 6.32
CA ASN A 66 -9.36 14.53 5.19
C ASN A 66 -9.91 15.10 3.89
N GLU A 67 -9.04 15.79 3.16
CA GLU A 67 -9.33 16.35 1.84
C GLU A 67 -9.62 15.26 0.80
N TYR A 68 -9.16 14.03 1.03
CA TYR A 68 -9.27 12.90 0.11
C TYR A 68 -10.05 11.74 0.70
N LEU A 69 -10.95 11.18 -0.12
CA LEU A 69 -11.57 9.88 0.09
C LEU A 69 -10.59 8.76 -0.28
N ILE A 70 -9.90 8.93 -1.41
CA ILE A 70 -8.82 8.05 -1.89
C ILE A 70 -7.60 8.94 -2.11
N PRO A 71 -6.49 8.75 -1.39
CA PRO A 71 -5.32 9.59 -1.57
C PRO A 71 -4.62 9.29 -2.92
N PRO A 72 -4.05 10.30 -3.59
CA PRO A 72 -3.24 10.10 -4.79
C PRO A 72 -2.03 9.21 -4.53
N LEU A 73 -1.52 8.58 -5.59
CA LEU A 73 -0.32 7.73 -5.56
C LEU A 73 0.85 8.36 -6.36
N PRO A 74 1.39 9.52 -5.91
CA PRO A 74 2.37 10.26 -6.70
C PRO A 74 3.71 9.52 -6.85
N ASN A 75 4.07 8.60 -5.95
CA ASN A 75 5.35 7.90 -6.06
C ASN A 75 5.28 6.65 -6.94
N LEU A 76 4.17 6.40 -7.66
CA LEU A 76 4.17 5.46 -8.78
C LEU A 76 5.17 5.87 -9.88
N LEU A 77 5.59 7.13 -9.94
CA LEU A 77 6.70 7.57 -10.80
C LEU A 77 8.05 6.97 -10.37
N PHE A 78 8.19 6.52 -9.13
CA PHE A 78 9.41 5.95 -8.55
C PHE A 78 9.28 4.44 -8.31
N MET A 79 9.03 3.70 -9.40
CA MET A 79 8.76 2.25 -9.38
C MET A 79 9.82 1.40 -8.66
N ARG A 80 11.06 1.90 -8.55
CA ARG A 80 12.16 1.20 -7.86
C ARG A 80 11.88 0.95 -6.38
N ASP A 81 11.13 1.82 -5.72
CA ASP A 81 11.02 1.73 -4.26
C ASP A 81 10.00 0.67 -3.82
N GLY A 82 8.92 0.48 -4.58
CA GLY A 82 7.78 -0.37 -4.19
C GLY A 82 7.98 -1.86 -4.44
N PHE A 83 8.88 -2.26 -5.34
CA PHE A 83 9.19 -3.66 -5.59
C PHE A 83 10.58 -3.86 -6.21
N SER A 84 11.08 -5.09 -6.13
CA SER A 84 12.24 -5.55 -6.90
C SER A 84 11.94 -6.90 -7.55
N ILE A 85 12.49 -7.12 -8.74
CA ILE A 85 12.53 -8.44 -9.36
C ILE A 85 13.94 -8.99 -9.15
N ILE A 86 14.03 -10.16 -8.51
CA ILE A 86 15.29 -10.85 -8.22
C ILE A 86 15.13 -12.27 -8.74
N ASP A 87 15.93 -12.61 -9.76
CA ASP A 87 15.79 -13.83 -10.54
C ASP A 87 14.34 -13.98 -11.06
N ASN A 88 13.62 -15.02 -10.64
CA ASN A 88 12.22 -15.27 -11.02
C ASN A 88 11.22 -14.85 -9.93
N HIS A 89 11.64 -14.02 -8.98
CA HIS A 89 10.85 -13.66 -7.81
C HIS A 89 10.57 -12.15 -7.77
N VAL A 90 9.35 -11.80 -7.39
CA VAL A 90 8.90 -10.42 -7.17
C VAL A 90 8.80 -10.18 -5.68
N PHE A 91 9.65 -9.30 -5.18
CA PHE A 91 9.57 -8.82 -3.81
C PHE A 91 8.78 -7.52 -3.79
N ILE A 92 7.58 -7.55 -3.21
CA ILE A 92 6.78 -6.35 -2.97
C ILE A 92 7.18 -5.78 -1.62
N TRP A 93 7.72 -4.57 -1.63
CA TRP A 93 8.34 -3.97 -0.46
C TRP A 93 7.32 -3.25 0.43
N ARG A 94 7.66 -3.10 1.72
CA ARG A 94 6.84 -2.38 2.69
C ARG A 94 7.48 -1.05 2.98
N MET A 95 6.85 -0.02 2.43
CA MET A 95 7.29 1.36 2.53
C MET A 95 7.18 1.87 3.96
N SER A 96 8.18 2.66 4.36
CA SER A 96 8.29 3.22 5.71
C SER A 96 7.19 4.21 6.05
N LYS A 97 6.79 5.04 5.08
CA LYS A 97 5.74 6.05 5.24
C LYS A 97 4.36 5.43 4.97
N PRO A 98 3.38 5.55 5.88
CA PRO A 98 2.03 5.01 5.68
C PRO A 98 1.38 5.49 4.38
N ALA A 99 1.56 6.76 4.01
CA ALA A 99 1.03 7.32 2.77
C ALA A 99 1.54 6.63 1.49
N ARG A 100 2.67 5.92 1.56
CA ARG A 100 3.28 5.20 0.41
C ARG A 100 2.92 3.72 0.37
N GLN A 101 2.19 3.18 1.36
CA GLN A 101 1.88 1.75 1.42
C GLN A 101 0.82 1.31 0.40
N ASN A 102 0.02 2.24 -0.12
CA ASN A 102 -0.95 1.95 -1.17
C ASN A 102 -0.29 1.62 -2.52
N GLU A 103 0.91 2.13 -2.79
CA GLU A 103 1.64 1.92 -4.04
C GLU A 103 2.10 0.45 -4.19
N PRO A 104 2.79 -0.17 -3.21
CA PRO A 104 3.07 -1.61 -3.24
C PRO A 104 1.83 -2.49 -3.31
N LEU A 105 0.72 -2.07 -2.69
CA LEU A 105 -0.54 -2.83 -2.76
C LEU A 105 -1.07 -2.87 -4.20
N LEU A 106 -1.06 -1.74 -4.90
CA LEU A 106 -1.43 -1.69 -6.32
C LEU A 106 -0.50 -2.56 -7.17
N LEU A 107 0.81 -2.51 -6.92
CA LEU A 107 1.80 -3.35 -7.60
C LEU A 107 1.53 -4.84 -7.35
N HIS A 108 1.21 -5.24 -6.13
CA HIS A 108 0.84 -6.62 -5.79
C HIS A 108 -0.35 -7.10 -6.63
N ILE A 109 -1.42 -6.30 -6.69
CA ILE A 109 -2.61 -6.61 -7.51
C ILE A 109 -2.23 -6.74 -8.99
N ILE A 110 -1.40 -5.82 -9.50
CA ILE A 110 -0.93 -5.86 -10.89
C ILE A 110 -0.14 -7.16 -11.18
N PHE A 111 0.85 -7.51 -10.36
CA PHE A 111 1.63 -8.73 -10.58
C PHE A 111 0.78 -10.00 -10.45
N GLN A 112 -0.19 -10.00 -9.54
CA GLN A 112 -1.03 -11.16 -9.28
C GLN A 112 -2.08 -11.39 -10.38
N TYR A 113 -2.72 -10.33 -10.87
CA TYR A 113 -3.92 -10.45 -11.71
C TYR A 113 -3.72 -10.00 -13.16
N HIS A 114 -2.65 -9.25 -13.48
CA HIS A 114 -2.44 -8.80 -14.86
C HIS A 114 -2.04 -10.00 -15.75
N PRO A 115 -2.78 -10.32 -16.83
CA PRO A 115 -2.60 -11.55 -17.60
C PRO A 115 -1.19 -11.76 -18.16
N HIS A 116 -0.48 -10.69 -18.47
CA HIS A 116 0.90 -10.82 -18.93
C HIS A 116 1.86 -11.15 -17.79
N LEU A 117 1.70 -10.55 -16.61
CA LEU A 117 2.64 -10.70 -15.50
C LEU A 117 2.42 -11.99 -14.73
N SER A 118 1.17 -12.36 -14.48
CA SER A 118 0.82 -13.61 -13.78
C SER A 118 1.26 -14.86 -14.55
N ASN A 119 1.42 -14.75 -15.87
CA ASN A 119 1.85 -15.84 -16.76
C ASN A 119 3.34 -15.78 -17.13
N CYS A 120 4.10 -14.82 -16.59
CA CYS A 120 5.54 -14.69 -16.86
C CYS A 120 6.43 -15.67 -16.06
N GLY A 121 5.86 -16.53 -15.23
CA GLY A 121 6.63 -17.41 -14.34
C GLY A 121 7.30 -16.68 -13.17
N LEU A 122 6.80 -15.48 -12.84
CA LEU A 122 7.23 -14.71 -11.68
C LEU A 122 6.46 -15.16 -10.43
N GLU A 123 7.18 -15.41 -9.33
CA GLU A 123 6.59 -15.75 -8.04
C GLU A 123 6.66 -14.55 -7.08
N ILE A 124 5.52 -14.16 -6.50
CA ILE A 124 5.48 -13.09 -5.51
C ILE A 124 5.94 -13.62 -4.16
N ILE A 125 6.91 -12.95 -3.53
CA ILE A 125 7.49 -13.38 -2.26
C ILE A 125 6.85 -12.65 -1.07
N GLU A 126 6.27 -13.44 -0.16
CA GLU A 126 5.75 -12.99 1.13
C GLU A 126 6.87 -12.92 2.19
N TRP A 127 7.83 -12.01 2.01
CA TRP A 127 9.01 -11.90 2.89
C TRP A 127 8.69 -11.49 4.34
N GLN A 128 7.47 -11.01 4.60
CA GLN A 128 6.98 -10.58 5.92
C GLN A 128 6.19 -11.65 6.68
N LYS A 129 5.96 -12.84 6.09
CA LYS A 129 5.03 -13.84 6.64
C LYS A 129 5.38 -14.37 8.03
N ASN A 130 6.67 -14.32 8.38
CA ASN A 130 7.22 -14.89 9.62
C ASN A 130 7.52 -13.81 10.68
N ILE A 131 6.86 -12.66 10.60
CA ILE A 131 7.04 -11.57 11.54
C ILE A 131 6.01 -11.72 12.65
N ASP A 132 6.48 -11.72 13.88
CA ASP A 132 5.60 -11.80 15.04
C ASP A 132 4.81 -10.48 15.13
N GLU A 133 3.48 -10.58 15.24
CA GLU A 133 2.63 -9.40 15.42
C GLU A 133 2.93 -8.67 16.74
N ASN A 134 3.65 -9.32 17.66
CA ASN A 134 4.15 -8.74 18.91
C ASN A 134 5.50 -8.03 18.79
N ASP A 135 6.15 -8.02 17.61
CA ASP A 135 7.36 -7.23 17.43
C ASP A 135 7.03 -5.73 17.56
N ASN A 136 7.84 -5.02 18.34
CA ASN A 136 7.60 -3.60 18.67
C ASN A 136 7.76 -2.66 17.46
N GLU A 137 8.36 -3.14 16.37
CA GLU A 137 8.66 -2.33 15.19
C GLU A 137 8.17 -3.02 13.92
N ILE A 138 7.45 -2.26 13.09
CA ILE A 138 6.96 -2.75 11.80
C ILE A 138 8.15 -2.90 10.84
N PRO A 139 8.31 -4.04 10.16
CA PRO A 139 9.36 -4.24 9.15
C PRO A 139 9.20 -3.26 7.98
N THR A 140 10.28 -2.61 7.58
CA THR A 140 10.28 -1.76 6.38
C THR A 140 11.50 -2.05 5.54
N ILE A 141 11.29 -2.12 4.24
CA ILE A 141 12.31 -2.19 3.19
C ILE A 141 11.79 -1.32 2.06
N GLU A 142 12.65 -0.51 1.45
CA GLU A 142 12.34 0.16 0.19
C GLU A 142 13.39 -0.24 -0.86
N GLY A 143 12.95 -0.53 -2.09
CA GLY A 143 13.83 -1.08 -3.12
C GLY A 143 14.99 -0.17 -3.53
N GLY A 144 14.91 1.13 -3.24
CA GLY A 144 16.04 2.05 -3.40
C GLY A 144 17.26 1.74 -2.52
N ASP A 145 17.09 0.97 -1.45
CA ASP A 145 18.18 0.52 -0.58
C ASP A 145 18.63 -0.92 -0.91
N VAL A 146 18.05 -1.56 -1.93
CA VAL A 146 18.29 -2.96 -2.29
C VAL A 146 19.07 -3.07 -3.60
N ALA A 147 20.16 -3.82 -3.59
CA ALA A 147 20.92 -4.15 -4.79
C ALA A 147 21.28 -5.64 -4.81
N TYR A 148 20.75 -6.37 -5.80
CA TYR A 148 21.12 -7.77 -6.02
C TYR A 148 22.43 -7.85 -6.81
N LEU A 149 23.42 -8.52 -6.25
CA LEU A 149 24.75 -8.64 -6.85
C LEU A 149 24.91 -9.92 -7.70
N GLY A 150 23.91 -10.81 -7.69
CA GLY A 150 23.99 -12.14 -8.30
C GLY A 150 24.36 -13.23 -7.30
N ASP A 151 24.21 -14.50 -7.71
CA ASP A 151 24.59 -15.70 -6.93
C ASP A 151 24.02 -15.73 -5.49
N GLY A 152 22.80 -15.21 -5.30
CA GLY A 152 22.16 -15.16 -3.98
C GLY A 152 22.79 -14.13 -3.02
N ILE A 153 23.60 -13.19 -3.52
CA ILE A 153 24.21 -12.12 -2.73
C ILE A 153 23.38 -10.84 -2.86
N LEU A 154 22.91 -10.35 -1.71
CA LEU A 154 22.15 -9.09 -1.61
C LEU A 154 22.97 -8.04 -0.86
N LEU A 155 23.05 -6.84 -1.42
CA LEU A 155 23.50 -5.64 -0.72
C LEU A 155 22.26 -4.85 -0.29
N ILE A 156 22.15 -4.51 0.99
CA ILE A 156 21.01 -3.77 1.53
C ILE A 156 21.47 -2.64 2.46
N GLY A 157 20.94 -1.44 2.23
CA GLY A 157 21.15 -0.30 3.13
C GLY A 157 20.20 -0.34 4.31
N CYS A 158 20.74 -0.27 5.53
CA CYS A 158 19.96 0.05 6.73
C CYS A 158 19.88 1.57 6.84
N SER A 159 18.68 2.13 6.72
CA SER A 159 18.41 3.55 6.49
C SER A 159 17.18 4.02 7.26
N GLU A 160 16.78 5.29 7.08
CA GLU A 160 15.51 5.83 7.59
C GLU A 160 14.26 5.16 6.99
N ARG A 161 14.41 4.45 5.86
CA ARG A 161 13.33 3.79 5.11
C ARG A 161 13.37 2.27 5.21
N THR A 162 14.55 1.71 5.42
CA THR A 162 14.79 0.28 5.55
C THR A 162 15.36 -0.03 6.92
N ASN A 163 14.55 -0.63 7.81
CA ASN A 163 14.94 -0.86 9.19
C ASN A 163 15.53 -2.25 9.42
N GLN A 164 16.17 -2.43 10.58
CA GLN A 164 16.81 -3.68 10.95
C GLN A 164 15.80 -4.84 11.01
N THR A 165 14.61 -4.62 11.56
CA THR A 165 13.54 -5.63 11.61
C THR A 165 13.15 -6.13 10.22
N GLY A 166 13.08 -5.24 9.23
CA GLY A 166 12.83 -5.60 7.84
C GLY A 166 13.94 -6.47 7.25
N ILE A 167 15.20 -6.07 7.46
CA ILE A 167 16.37 -6.83 7.00
C ILE A 167 16.40 -8.23 7.64
N GLU A 168 16.15 -8.31 8.95
CA GLU A 168 16.08 -9.58 9.66
C GLU A 168 14.98 -10.48 9.12
N ALA A 169 13.77 -9.94 8.91
CA ALA A 169 12.67 -10.68 8.30
C ALA A 169 13.04 -11.23 6.92
N LEU A 170 13.67 -10.39 6.07
CA LEU A 170 14.15 -10.82 4.76
C LEU A 170 15.18 -11.95 4.87
N THR A 171 16.14 -11.85 5.79
CA THR A 171 17.16 -12.91 5.96
C THR A 171 16.55 -14.23 6.42
N ARG A 172 15.50 -14.20 7.27
CA ARG A 172 14.80 -15.40 7.76
C ARG A 172 14.05 -16.15 6.65
N THR A 173 13.81 -15.52 5.51
CA THR A 173 13.20 -16.21 4.35
C THR A 173 14.11 -17.27 3.73
N GLY A 174 15.43 -17.15 3.90
CA GLY A 174 16.41 -18.04 3.28
C GLY A 174 16.59 -17.87 1.77
N PHE A 175 16.00 -16.83 1.14
CA PHE A 175 16.15 -16.57 -0.30
C PHE A 175 17.57 -16.19 -0.71
N PHE A 176 18.32 -15.56 0.20
CA PHE A 176 19.66 -15.06 -0.07
C PHE A 176 20.70 -15.89 0.65
N HIS A 177 21.73 -16.32 -0.07
CA HIS A 177 22.89 -16.99 0.50
C HIS A 177 23.69 -16.05 1.41
N GLN A 178 23.80 -14.78 1.02
CA GLN A 178 24.52 -13.77 1.77
C GLN A 178 23.81 -12.42 1.67
N VAL A 179 23.66 -11.76 2.82
CA VAL A 179 23.14 -10.39 2.90
C VAL A 179 24.22 -9.50 3.50
N ILE A 180 24.68 -8.52 2.74
CA ILE A 180 25.65 -7.51 3.16
C ILE A 180 24.87 -6.26 3.54
N VAL A 181 24.96 -5.87 4.81
CA VAL A 181 24.25 -4.69 5.34
C VAL A 181 25.19 -3.49 5.35
N ILE A 182 24.77 -2.40 4.69
CA ILE A 182 25.43 -1.10 4.77
C ILE A 182 24.66 -0.26 5.78
N MET A 183 25.32 0.12 6.89
CA MET A 183 24.75 1.09 7.82
C MET A 183 24.86 2.49 7.19
N ILE A 184 23.73 3.07 6.80
CA ILE A 184 23.68 4.42 6.24
C ILE A 184 23.51 5.40 7.41
N PRO A 185 24.45 6.33 7.63
CA PRO A 185 24.33 7.29 8.70
C PRO A 185 23.10 8.19 8.49
N PRO A 186 22.40 8.57 9.56
CA PRO A 186 21.19 9.39 9.47
C PRO A 186 21.45 10.82 8.96
N GLU A 187 22.69 11.32 9.06
CA GLU A 187 23.10 12.61 8.54
C GLU A 187 23.97 12.44 7.29
N ARG A 188 23.62 13.19 6.23
CA ARG A 188 24.52 13.38 5.07
C ARG A 188 25.50 14.49 5.44
N CYS A 189 26.79 14.17 5.48
CA CYS A 189 27.87 15.15 5.64
C CYS A 189 27.85 16.22 4.55
#